data_AF-A0AA35ZX04-F1
#
_entry.id   AF-A0AA35ZX04-F1
#
_cell.length_a   1.000
_cell.length_b   1.000
_cell.length_c   1.000
_cell.angle_alpha   90.00
_cell.angle_beta   90.00
_cell.angle_gamma   90.00
#
_symmetry.space_group_name_H-M   'P 1'
#
loop_
_entity.id
_entity.type
_entity.pdbx_description
1 polymer ?
#
loop_
_entity_poly.entity_id
_entity_poly.type
_entity_poly.pdbx_seq_one_letter_code
_entity_poly.pdbx_strand_id
1 'polypeptide(L)'
;MPYLKAILMNATDKDNCMLRAKSMECISFVGMAVGQDKLKDDAKQVMDVLMSLQGSQLETNDPIISYMLQAWTRLCKCLGKDFLPYMNVLMPPLLHFIQLKPDVTITSADDSDDDIDESDDESIETITLGDKIIGIKTSVLDEKATACNMLCCYADELKEVFFPWIDQTPEILHLLKQIKEKLKEVDQMINS
;
A
#
# COMPACT_ATOMS: atom_id res chain seq x y z
N MET A 1 -6.52 19.72 15.81
CA MET A 1 -7.58 18.77 16.24
C MET A 1 -7.15 17.98 17.48
N PRO A 2 -7.37 18.50 18.70
CA PRO A 2 -6.76 17.94 19.91
C PRO A 2 -7.27 16.54 20.29
N TYR A 3 -8.58 16.29 20.21
CA TYR A 3 -9.17 15.02 20.66
C TYR A 3 -8.80 13.83 19.75
N LEU A 4 -8.86 14.01 18.43
CA LEU A 4 -8.45 12.96 17.49
C LEU A 4 -6.98 12.59 17.65
N LYS A 5 -6.11 13.60 17.83
CA LYS A 5 -4.69 13.35 18.12
C LYS A 5 -4.50 12.60 19.44
N ALA A 6 -5.21 12.99 20.50
CA ALA A 6 -5.14 12.29 21.78
C ALA A 6 -5.54 10.81 21.64
N ILE A 7 -6.57 10.50 20.86
CA ILE A 7 -6.94 9.11 20.55
C ILE A 7 -5.81 8.43 19.77
N LEU A 8 -5.29 9.06 18.71
CA LEU A 8 -4.23 8.49 17.86
C LEU A 8 -2.96 8.15 18.66
N MET A 9 -2.61 8.99 19.64
CA MET A 9 -1.40 8.85 20.45
C MET A 9 -1.54 7.89 21.62
N ASN A 10 -2.73 7.81 22.25
CA ASN A 10 -2.91 7.11 23.52
C ASN A 10 -3.65 5.77 23.39
N ALA A 11 -4.44 5.56 22.34
CA ALA A 11 -5.27 4.37 22.17
C ALA A 11 -4.46 3.22 21.55
N THR A 12 -3.33 2.84 22.17
CA THR A 12 -2.34 1.90 21.62
C THR A 12 -2.66 0.42 21.88
N ASP A 13 -3.64 0.13 22.73
CA ASP A 13 -4.01 -1.24 23.09
C ASP A 13 -4.77 -1.96 21.95
N LYS A 14 -4.66 -3.30 21.89
CA LYS A 14 -5.28 -4.11 20.83
C LYS A 14 -6.80 -3.89 20.73
N ASP A 15 -7.48 -3.74 21.87
CA ASP A 15 -8.93 -3.47 21.94
C ASP A 15 -9.32 -2.13 21.30
N ASN A 16 -8.40 -1.18 21.25
CA ASN A 16 -8.61 0.16 20.70
C ASN A 16 -8.05 0.33 19.29
N CYS A 17 -7.53 -0.73 18.66
CA CYS A 17 -6.85 -0.67 17.37
C CYS A 17 -7.74 0.00 16.29
N MET A 18 -9.00 -0.42 16.19
CA MET A 18 -9.94 0.15 15.22
C MET A 18 -10.27 1.63 15.52
N LEU A 19 -10.40 1.99 16.80
CA LEU A 19 -10.64 3.39 17.20
C LEU A 19 -9.45 4.28 16.79
N ARG A 20 -8.23 3.80 17.03
CA ARG A 20 -7.00 4.46 16.62
C ARG A 20 -6.92 4.61 15.10
N ALA A 21 -7.24 3.54 14.36
CA ALA A 21 -7.27 3.54 12.91
C ALA A 21 -8.28 4.54 12.34
N LYS A 22 -9.49 4.59 12.90
CA LYS A 22 -10.53 5.56 12.51
C LYS A 22 -10.16 7.01 12.85
N SER A 23 -9.47 7.22 13.97
CA SER A 23 -8.95 8.55 14.31
C SER A 23 -7.91 9.01 13.29
N MET A 24 -6.96 8.14 12.92
CA MET A 24 -5.95 8.39 11.90
C MET A 24 -6.58 8.72 10.54
N GLU A 25 -7.57 7.93 10.12
CA GLU A 25 -8.34 8.18 8.91
C GLU A 25 -9.01 9.56 8.94
N CYS A 26 -9.71 9.88 10.03
CA CYS A 26 -10.38 11.16 10.20
C CYS A 26 -9.40 12.34 10.12
N ILE A 27 -8.25 12.24 10.80
CA ILE A 27 -7.20 13.27 10.74
C ILE A 27 -6.71 13.46 9.30
N SER A 28 -6.47 12.37 8.56
CA SER A 28 -6.01 12.43 7.17
C SER A 28 -7.04 13.12 6.24
N PHE A 29 -8.34 12.88 6.44
CA PHE A 29 -9.41 13.54 5.70
C PHE A 29 -9.52 15.02 6.04
N VAL A 30 -9.44 15.38 7.32
CA VAL A 30 -9.43 16.78 7.70
C VAL A 30 -8.23 17.48 7.09
N GLY A 31 -7.05 16.85 7.10
CA GLY A 31 -5.85 17.33 6.42
C GLY A 31 -6.07 17.67 4.96
N MET A 32 -6.68 16.76 4.20
CA MET A 32 -7.05 17.03 2.81
C MET A 32 -8.03 18.20 2.66
N ALA A 33 -9.01 18.31 3.56
CA ALA A 33 -10.04 19.35 3.48
C ALA A 33 -9.52 20.75 3.83
N VAL A 34 -8.60 20.85 4.81
CA VAL A 34 -8.11 22.13 5.31
C VAL A 34 -6.81 22.60 4.66
N GLY A 35 -6.10 21.68 4.01
CA GLY A 35 -4.81 21.93 3.35
C GLY A 35 -3.63 21.99 4.32
N GLN A 36 -2.44 22.01 3.73
CA GLN A 36 -1.15 21.97 4.43
C GLN A 36 -1.01 23.03 5.52
N ASP A 37 -1.36 24.28 5.23
CA ASP A 37 -1.13 25.42 6.13
C ASP A 37 -1.80 25.24 7.49
N LYS A 38 -3.00 24.64 7.50
CA LYS A 38 -3.77 24.39 8.73
C LYS A 38 -3.42 23.07 9.39
N LEU A 39 -2.92 22.09 8.63
CA LEU A 39 -2.52 20.79 9.18
C LEU A 39 -1.09 20.82 9.74
N LYS A 40 -0.21 21.71 9.28
CA LYS A 40 1.24 21.65 9.52
C LYS A 40 1.66 21.41 10.97
N ASP A 41 1.04 22.11 11.92
CA ASP A 41 1.33 21.98 13.36
C ASP A 41 0.98 20.59 13.91
N ASP A 42 -0.10 20.00 13.39
CA ASP A 42 -0.58 18.67 13.75
C ASP A 42 0.11 17.56 12.94
N ALA A 43 0.51 17.85 11.70
CA ALA A 43 1.04 16.91 10.73
C ALA A 43 2.27 16.18 11.28
N LYS A 44 3.22 16.92 11.87
CA LYS A 44 4.45 16.31 12.41
C LYS A 44 4.15 15.21 13.43
N GLN A 45 3.26 15.49 14.39
CA GLN A 45 2.90 14.52 15.43
C GLN A 45 2.19 13.29 14.84
N VAL A 46 1.32 13.50 13.84
CA VAL A 46 0.61 12.42 13.15
C VAL A 46 1.60 11.54 12.37
N MET A 47 2.55 12.16 11.69
CA MET A 47 3.59 11.48 10.93
C MET A 47 4.53 10.69 11.85
N ASP A 48 4.91 11.23 13.00
CA ASP A 48 5.71 10.51 14.01
C ASP A 48 4.99 9.23 14.49
N VAL A 49 3.67 9.30 14.70
CA VAL A 49 2.86 8.10 15.05
C VAL A 49 2.85 7.09 13.91
N LEU A 50 2.61 7.51 12.67
CA LEU A 50 2.61 6.62 11.50
C LEU A 50 3.97 5.92 11.31
N MET A 51 5.06 6.64 11.53
CA MET A 51 6.42 6.09 11.46
C MET A 51 6.66 5.04 12.54
N SER A 52 6.16 5.29 13.76
CA SER A 52 6.23 4.31 14.86
C SER A 52 5.43 3.04 14.57
N LEU A 53 4.26 3.19 13.94
CA LEU A 53 3.40 2.06 13.54
C LEU A 53 4.06 1.24 12.43
N GLN A 54 4.66 1.89 11.44
CA GLN A 54 5.34 1.20 10.35
C GLN A 54 6.61 0.45 10.79
N GLY A 55 7.31 0.94 11.82
CA GLY A 55 8.44 0.25 12.44
C GLY A 55 8.05 -0.85 13.44
N SER A 56 6.77 -0.92 13.84
CA SER A 56 6.29 -1.98 14.72
C SER A 56 5.98 -3.25 13.92
N GLN A 57 6.28 -4.43 14.50
CA GLN A 57 5.87 -5.71 13.91
C GLN A 57 4.36 -5.89 14.10
N LEU A 58 3.57 -5.17 13.29
CA LEU A 58 2.14 -5.41 13.18
C LEU A 58 1.91 -6.78 12.55
N GLU A 59 0.94 -7.53 13.07
CA GLU A 59 0.48 -8.77 12.43
C GLU A 59 -0.02 -8.43 11.03
N THR A 60 0.32 -9.24 10.02
CA THR A 60 0.04 -8.97 8.59
C THR A 60 -1.45 -8.74 8.28
N ASN A 61 -2.33 -9.18 9.18
CA ASN A 61 -3.79 -9.05 9.08
C ASN A 61 -4.39 -7.97 10.00
N ASP A 62 -3.58 -7.10 10.61
CA ASP A 62 -4.10 -6.02 11.45
C ASP A 62 -4.81 -4.95 10.57
N PRO A 63 -6.11 -4.68 10.79
CA PRO A 63 -6.85 -3.67 10.04
C PRO A 63 -6.16 -2.31 9.98
N ILE A 64 -5.36 -1.96 11.00
CA ILE A 64 -4.64 -0.69 11.08
C ILE A 64 -3.67 -0.48 9.92
N ILE A 65 -3.13 -1.56 9.32
CA ILE A 65 -2.21 -1.49 8.20
C ILE A 65 -2.90 -0.84 7.01
N SER A 66 -4.10 -1.29 6.63
CA SER A 66 -4.86 -0.71 5.50
C SER A 66 -5.16 0.78 5.73
N TYR A 67 -5.57 1.15 6.94
CA TYR A 67 -5.81 2.56 7.29
C TYR A 67 -4.54 3.40 7.25
N MET A 68 -3.41 2.83 7.69
CA MET A 68 -2.11 3.50 7.67
C MET A 68 -1.65 3.79 6.24
N LEU A 69 -1.74 2.80 5.34
CA LEU A 69 -1.35 2.96 3.93
C LEU A 69 -2.21 4.03 3.22
N GLN A 70 -3.52 4.05 3.50
CA GLN A 70 -4.42 5.09 2.99
C GLN A 70 -4.10 6.47 3.58
N ALA A 71 -3.81 6.55 4.89
CA ALA A 71 -3.44 7.80 5.54
C ALA A 71 -2.14 8.37 4.97
N TRP A 72 -1.14 7.52 4.72
CA TRP A 72 0.12 7.92 4.08
C TRP A 72 -0.09 8.56 2.72
N THR A 73 -0.99 7.99 1.92
CA THR A 73 -1.34 8.54 0.60
C THR A 73 -1.96 9.93 0.74
N ARG A 74 -2.97 10.08 1.59
CA ARG A 74 -3.68 11.36 1.81
C ARG A 74 -2.77 12.45 2.39
N LEU A 75 -1.84 12.06 3.28
CA LEU A 75 -0.87 12.97 3.86
C LEU A 75 0.20 13.40 2.84
N CYS A 76 0.60 12.53 1.92
CA CYS A 76 1.45 12.93 0.79
C CYS A 76 0.73 13.97 -0.09
N LYS A 77 -0.54 13.73 -0.45
CA LYS A 77 -1.37 14.70 -1.20
C LYS A 77 -1.51 16.04 -0.46
N CYS A 78 -1.69 15.99 0.85
CA CYS A 78 -1.88 17.18 1.67
C CYS A 78 -0.58 17.99 1.84
N LEU A 79 0.55 17.33 2.08
CA LEU A 79 1.82 17.98 2.45
C LEU A 79 2.73 18.28 1.26
N GLY A 80 2.54 17.61 0.12
CA GLY A 80 3.39 17.77 -1.06
C GLY A 80 4.87 17.65 -0.72
N LYS A 81 5.66 18.69 -1.02
CA LYS A 81 7.11 18.69 -0.78
C LYS A 81 7.51 18.60 0.71
N ASP A 82 6.64 19.01 1.64
CA ASP A 82 6.92 18.85 3.08
C ASP A 82 6.84 17.37 3.52
N PHE A 83 6.40 16.45 2.64
CA PHE A 83 6.40 15.00 2.86
C PHE A 83 7.77 14.34 2.64
N LEU A 84 8.70 15.01 1.95
CA LEU A 84 10.00 14.42 1.56
C LEU A 84 10.84 13.87 2.72
N PRO A 85 10.89 14.50 3.91
CA PRO A 85 11.68 13.97 5.02
C PRO A 85 11.29 12.54 5.44
N TYR A 86 10.04 12.13 5.17
CA TYR A 86 9.48 10.85 5.57
C TYR A 86 9.70 9.76 4.50
N MET A 87 9.97 10.14 3.26
CA MET A 87 10.17 9.21 2.13
C MET A 87 11.30 8.22 2.36
N ASN A 88 12.36 8.61 3.06
CA ASN A 88 13.50 7.73 3.34
C ASN A 88 13.15 6.50 4.18
N VAL A 89 12.06 6.56 4.94
CA VAL A 89 11.57 5.42 5.73
C VAL A 89 10.47 4.66 5.00
N LEU A 90 9.66 5.35 4.20
CA LEU A 90 8.57 4.75 3.45
C LEU A 90 9.01 3.96 2.23
N MET A 91 10.02 4.46 1.53
CA MET A 91 10.44 3.90 0.24
C MET A 91 11.06 2.50 0.37
N PRO A 92 11.98 2.22 1.31
CA PRO A 92 12.60 0.90 1.40
C PRO A 92 11.61 -0.29 1.46
N PRO A 93 10.57 -0.31 2.33
CA PRO A 93 9.61 -1.40 2.34
C PRO A 93 8.77 -1.46 1.06
N LEU A 94 8.37 -0.32 0.48
CA LEU A 94 7.63 -0.31 -0.78
C LEU A 94 8.46 -0.90 -1.92
N LEU A 95 9.74 -0.53 -2.02
CA LEU A 95 10.66 -1.08 -3.02
C LEU A 95 10.85 -2.60 -2.84
N HIS A 96 10.92 -3.06 -1.58
CA HIS A 96 10.98 -4.49 -1.29
C HIS A 96 9.76 -5.24 -1.86
N PHE A 97 8.53 -4.78 -1.58
CA PHE A 97 7.31 -5.39 -2.11
C PHE A 97 7.27 -5.40 -3.65
N ILE A 98 7.76 -4.34 -4.30
CA ILE A 98 7.85 -4.29 -5.77
C ILE A 98 8.81 -5.34 -6.35
N GLN A 99 9.88 -5.66 -5.61
CA GLN A 99 10.89 -6.63 -6.04
C GLN A 99 10.49 -8.09 -5.73
N LEU A 100 9.49 -8.31 -4.87
CA LEU A 100 8.97 -9.65 -4.60
C LEU A 100 8.44 -10.28 -5.89
N LYS A 101 8.84 -11.53 -6.11
CA LYS A 101 8.30 -12.38 -7.17
C LYS A 101 7.14 -13.19 -6.59
N PRO A 102 6.00 -13.30 -7.30
CA PRO A 102 4.93 -14.17 -6.84
C PRO A 102 5.44 -15.62 -6.85
N ASP A 103 5.09 -16.35 -5.80
CA ASP A 103 5.35 -17.79 -5.73
C ASP A 103 4.36 -18.49 -6.66
N VAL A 104 4.92 -19.14 -7.69
CA VAL A 104 4.15 -19.89 -8.69
C VAL A 104 4.58 -21.36 -8.60
N THR A 105 3.64 -22.22 -8.23
CA THR A 105 3.81 -23.67 -8.19
C THR A 105 3.14 -24.29 -9.41
N ILE A 106 3.83 -25.19 -10.10
CA ILE A 106 3.29 -25.90 -11.27
C ILE A 106 3.29 -27.39 -10.96
N THR A 107 2.10 -28.00 -10.98
CA THR A 107 1.88 -29.43 -10.72
C THR A 107 1.24 -30.08 -11.94
N SER A 108 1.52 -31.37 -12.19
CA SER A 108 0.86 -32.14 -13.23
C SER A 108 -0.57 -32.48 -12.83
N ALA A 109 -1.52 -32.37 -13.75
CA ALA A 109 -2.92 -32.78 -13.54
C ALA A 109 -3.08 -34.31 -13.49
N ASP A 110 -2.08 -35.06 -13.94
CA ASP A 110 -2.08 -36.54 -13.93
C ASP A 110 -1.47 -37.13 -12.65
N ASP A 111 -0.77 -36.32 -11.84
CA ASP A 111 -0.21 -36.73 -10.53
C ASP A 111 -1.20 -36.47 -9.37
N SER A 112 -2.41 -36.02 -9.69
CA SER A 112 -3.44 -35.63 -8.71
C SER A 112 -4.47 -36.73 -8.51
N ASP A 113 -4.03 -37.86 -7.97
CA ASP A 113 -4.93 -38.74 -7.25
C ASP A 113 -5.26 -38.03 -5.91
N ASP A 114 -6.48 -37.49 -5.82
CA ASP A 114 -7.20 -37.05 -4.60
C ASP A 114 -6.74 -35.83 -3.76
N ASP A 115 -5.60 -35.17 -3.98
CA ASP A 115 -5.09 -34.15 -3.02
C ASP A 115 -5.07 -32.66 -3.46
N ILE A 116 -5.56 -32.26 -4.64
CA ILE A 116 -5.40 -30.86 -5.14
C ILE A 116 -6.52 -29.89 -4.69
N ASP A 117 -7.63 -30.39 -4.14
CA ASP A 117 -8.73 -29.53 -3.65
C ASP A 117 -8.54 -29.06 -2.19
N GLU A 118 -7.42 -29.42 -1.53
CA GLU A 118 -7.13 -29.08 -0.12
C GLU A 118 -5.90 -28.15 0.04
N SER A 119 -5.78 -27.10 -0.79
CA SER A 119 -5.03 -25.93 -0.33
C SER A 119 -5.89 -25.19 0.71
N ASP A 120 -5.76 -25.55 1.99
CA ASP A 120 -6.36 -24.80 3.12
C ASP A 120 -5.83 -23.34 3.20
N ASP A 121 -4.84 -22.98 2.38
CA ASP A 121 -4.36 -21.62 2.25
C ASP A 121 -5.24 -20.82 1.28
N GLU A 122 -6.18 -20.03 1.84
CA GLU A 122 -7.05 -19.09 1.11
C GLU A 122 -6.28 -18.10 0.22
N SER A 123 -4.96 -17.97 0.39
CA SER A 123 -4.11 -17.09 -0.41
C SER A 123 -3.54 -17.72 -1.69
N ILE A 124 -3.91 -18.97 -2.01
CA ILE A 124 -3.44 -19.64 -3.23
C ILE A 124 -4.60 -19.83 -4.21
N GLU A 125 -4.51 -19.18 -5.37
CA GLU A 125 -5.44 -19.42 -6.48
C GLU A 125 -4.84 -20.41 -7.48
N THR A 126 -5.59 -21.44 -7.85
CA THR A 126 -5.18 -22.46 -8.82
C THR A 126 -5.79 -22.23 -10.19
N ILE A 127 -4.96 -22.23 -11.23
CA ILE A 127 -5.36 -22.11 -12.64
C ILE A 127 -4.94 -23.38 -13.37
N THR A 128 -5.90 -24.07 -14.00
CA THR A 128 -5.61 -25.25 -14.83
C THR A 128 -5.36 -24.85 -16.28
N LEU A 129 -4.20 -25.20 -16.82
CA LEU A 129 -3.80 -24.95 -18.20
C LEU A 129 -3.37 -26.27 -18.86
N GLY A 130 -4.32 -26.94 -19.51
CA GLY A 130 -4.08 -28.24 -20.16
C GLY A 130 -3.86 -29.34 -19.11
N ASP A 131 -2.70 -29.99 -19.17
CA ASP A 131 -2.21 -31.04 -18.26
C ASP A 131 -1.51 -30.48 -17.02
N LYS A 132 -1.53 -29.17 -16.81
CA LYS A 132 -0.83 -28.50 -15.70
C LYS A 132 -1.79 -27.71 -14.84
N ILE A 133 -1.54 -27.73 -13.54
CA ILE A 133 -2.21 -26.93 -12.53
C ILE A 133 -1.19 -25.93 -11.99
N ILE A 134 -1.51 -24.65 -12.08
CA ILE A 134 -0.66 -23.54 -11.67
C ILE A 134 -1.26 -22.94 -10.39
N GLY A 135 -0.61 -23.16 -9.25
CA GLY A 135 -0.93 -22.46 -8.00
C GLY A 135 -0.20 -21.12 -7.94
N ILE A 136 -0.91 -20.05 -7.62
CA ILE A 136 -0.37 -18.69 -7.51
C ILE A 136 -0.71 -18.15 -6.13
N LYS A 137 0.31 -17.75 -5.37
CA LYS A 137 0.10 -17.05 -4.10
C LYS A 137 -0.32 -15.59 -4.33
N THR A 138 -1.59 -15.30 -4.16
CA THR A 138 -2.19 -13.98 -4.41
C THR A 138 -1.84 -12.95 -3.36
N SER A 139 -1.52 -13.36 -2.11
CA SER A 139 -1.15 -12.41 -1.05
C SER A 139 0.05 -11.51 -1.44
N VAL A 140 1.05 -12.09 -2.11
CA VAL A 140 2.23 -11.33 -2.60
C VAL A 140 1.82 -10.36 -3.72
N LEU A 141 0.86 -10.74 -4.55
CA LEU A 141 0.34 -9.89 -5.62
C LEU A 141 -0.46 -8.71 -5.04
N ASP A 142 -1.24 -8.92 -3.98
CA ASP A 142 -2.02 -7.87 -3.32
C ASP A 142 -1.14 -6.83 -2.62
N GLU A 143 -0.11 -7.28 -1.90
CA GLU A 143 0.89 -6.40 -1.28
C GLU A 143 1.62 -5.58 -2.35
N LYS A 144 2.01 -6.23 -3.45
CA LYS A 144 2.66 -5.57 -4.58
C LYS A 144 1.75 -4.56 -5.26
N ALA A 145 0.49 -4.89 -5.51
CA ALA A 145 -0.50 -3.97 -6.08
C ALA A 145 -0.72 -2.75 -5.18
N THR A 146 -0.78 -2.97 -3.86
CA THR A 146 -0.89 -1.90 -2.88
C THR A 146 0.32 -0.97 -2.90
N ALA A 147 1.54 -1.53 -2.92
CA ALA A 147 2.77 -0.75 -3.02
C ALA A 147 2.83 0.05 -4.33
N CYS A 148 2.43 -0.54 -5.46
CA CYS A 148 2.32 0.14 -6.75
C CYS A 148 1.39 1.35 -6.68
N ASN A 149 0.20 1.19 -6.11
CA ASN A 149 -0.79 2.28 -5.98
C ASN A 149 -0.24 3.45 -5.17
N MET A 150 0.48 3.17 -4.08
CA MET A 150 1.13 4.19 -3.25
C MET A 150 2.24 4.91 -4.00
N LEU A 151 3.12 4.17 -4.69
CA LEU A 151 4.19 4.76 -5.49
C LEU A 151 3.65 5.64 -6.62
N CYS A 152 2.56 5.26 -7.27
CA CYS A 152 1.87 6.09 -8.25
C CYS A 152 1.39 7.41 -7.63
N CYS A 153 0.76 7.34 -6.45
CA CYS A 153 0.31 8.55 -5.77
C CYS A 153 1.48 9.46 -5.40
N TYR A 154 2.59 8.91 -4.92
CA TYR A 154 3.77 9.71 -4.58
C TYR A 154 4.41 10.33 -5.81
N ALA A 155 4.48 9.60 -6.92
CA ALA A 155 5.00 10.12 -8.18
C ALA A 155 4.15 11.27 -8.72
N ASP A 156 2.82 11.16 -8.62
CA ASP A 156 1.89 12.20 -9.10
C ASP A 156 1.97 13.49 -8.27
N GLU A 157 2.05 13.37 -6.94
CA GLU A 157 2.08 14.51 -6.02
C GLU A 157 3.47 15.17 -5.92
N LEU A 158 4.53 14.37 -5.84
CA LEU A 158 5.91 14.87 -5.65
C LEU A 158 6.62 15.22 -6.96
N LYS A 159 6.10 14.73 -8.10
CA LYS A 159 6.56 15.03 -9.46
C LYS A 159 8.08 14.83 -9.62
N GLU A 160 8.79 15.86 -10.08
CA GLU A 160 10.23 15.81 -10.33
C GLU A 160 11.06 15.40 -9.10
N VAL A 161 10.55 15.67 -7.89
CA VAL A 161 11.26 15.32 -6.66
C VAL A 161 11.19 13.82 -6.36
N PHE A 162 10.29 13.09 -7.02
CA PHE A 162 10.21 11.63 -6.93
C PHE A 162 11.27 10.92 -7.80
N PHE A 163 11.90 11.60 -8.77
CA PHE A 163 12.81 10.98 -9.74
C PHE A 163 13.96 10.16 -9.12
N PRO A 164 14.62 10.57 -8.02
CA PRO A 164 15.69 9.76 -7.41
C PRO A 164 15.26 8.37 -6.96
N TRP A 165 13.95 8.14 -6.80
CA TRP A 165 13.38 6.85 -6.42
C TRP A 165 13.08 5.95 -7.63
N ILE A 166 12.82 6.53 -8.80
CA ILE A 166 12.56 5.78 -10.03
C ILE A 166 13.83 5.05 -10.49
N ASP A 167 15.00 5.69 -10.36
CA ASP A 167 16.28 5.13 -10.76
C ASP A 167 16.74 3.95 -9.88
N GLN A 168 16.15 3.78 -8.69
CA GLN A 168 16.53 2.72 -7.77
C GLN A 168 15.98 1.35 -8.17
N THR A 169 14.95 1.29 -9.01
CA THR A 169 14.33 0.00 -9.37
C THR A 169 13.65 0.10 -10.74
N PRO A 170 14.17 -0.58 -11.78
CA PRO A 170 13.58 -0.56 -13.12
C PRO A 170 12.16 -1.14 -13.16
N GLU A 171 11.78 -1.99 -12.19
CA GLU A 171 10.40 -2.43 -12.02
C GLU A 171 9.45 -1.25 -11.76
N ILE A 172 9.84 -0.20 -11.03
CA ILE A 172 8.98 1.00 -10.82
C ILE A 172 8.67 1.65 -12.17
N LEU A 173 9.66 1.80 -13.03
CA LEU A 173 9.46 2.41 -14.35
C LEU A 173 8.53 1.56 -15.22
N HIS A 174 8.67 0.23 -15.18
CA HIS A 174 7.78 -0.68 -15.89
C HIS A 174 6.34 -0.57 -15.37
N LEU A 175 6.16 -0.53 -14.05
CA LEU A 175 4.85 -0.40 -13.40
C LEU A 175 4.17 0.93 -13.70
N LEU A 176 4.89 2.06 -13.60
CA LEU A 176 4.37 3.38 -13.94
C LEU A 176 3.95 3.47 -15.42
N LYS A 177 4.64 2.76 -16.33
CA LYS A 177 4.26 2.65 -17.74
C LYS A 177 2.98 1.84 -17.91
N GLN A 178 2.90 0.63 -17.33
CA GLN A 178 1.71 -0.22 -17.41
C GLN A 178 0.46 0.48 -16.86
N ILE A 179 0.58 1.22 -15.77
CA ILE A 179 -0.55 1.95 -15.16
C ILE A 179 -0.97 3.12 -16.06
N LYS A 180 -0.03 3.87 -16.65
CA LYS A 180 -0.35 4.92 -17.62
C LYS A 180 -1.02 4.38 -18.88
N GLU A 181 -0.64 3.20 -19.34
CA GLU A 181 -1.28 2.53 -20.47
C GLU A 181 -2.72 2.11 -20.14
N LYS A 182 -2.94 1.47 -18.99
CA LYS A 182 -4.29 1.10 -18.52
C LYS A 182 -5.20 2.31 -18.31
N LEU A 183 -4.70 3.42 -17.77
CA LEU A 183 -5.49 4.64 -17.61
C LEU A 183 -5.94 5.22 -18.96
N LYS A 184 -5.09 5.18 -19.99
CA LYS A 184 -5.46 5.59 -21.35
C LYS A 184 -6.53 4.68 -21.97
N GLU A 185 -6.46 3.38 -21.72
CA GLU A 185 -7.47 2.41 -22.19
C GLU A 185 -8.83 2.69 -21.53
N VAL A 186 -8.84 2.93 -20.21
CA VAL A 186 -10.06 3.29 -19.47
C VAL A 186 -10.64 4.62 -19.94
N ASP A 187 -9.79 5.65 -20.15
CA ASP A 187 -10.24 6.93 -20.69
C ASP A 187 -10.81 6.81 -22.12
N GLN A 188 -10.26 5.90 -22.95
CA GLN A 188 -10.81 5.61 -24.28
C GLN A 188 -12.15 4.88 -24.22
N MET A 189 -12.33 3.97 -23.26
CA MET A 189 -13.59 3.27 -23.03
C MET A 189 -14.69 4.17 -22.47
N ILE A 190 -14.35 5.16 -21.64
CA ILE A 190 -15.31 6.12 -21.09
C ILE A 190 -15.75 7.16 -22.14
N ASN A 191 -14.87 7.48 -23.11
CA ASN A 191 -15.11 8.50 -24.14
C ASN A 191 -15.49 7.94 -25.52
N SER A 192 -15.79 6.64 -25.63
CA SER A 192 -16.35 5.99 -26.83
C SER A 192 -17.81 5.59 -26.61
#